data_AF-A0A7H8JRR7-F1
#
_entry.id   AF-A0A7H8JRR7-F1
#
_cell.length_a   1.000
_cell.length_b   1.000
_cell.length_c   1.000
_cell.angle_alpha   90.00
_cell.angle_beta   90.00
_cell.angle_gamma   90.00
#
_symmetry.space_group_name_H-M   'P 1'
#
loop_
_entity.id
_entity.type
_entity.pdbx_description
1 polymer ?
#
loop_
_entity_poly.entity_id
_entity_poly.type
_entity_poly.pdbx_seq_one_letter_code
_entity_poly.pdbx_strand_id
1 'polypeptide(L)'
;MDATTALRCLTHRAERAFKADEEARTRLADELGRGAVIDLSMAIDAALVSSANAKPWRQLMQRIERHGVREGLAKQKAEALESLLSYGMSMSTSLVANAARLAEQEGLRRFLNAVDTLDVDEDDVPAADERTEAGKATPSQERVVLEAIRRNGVTLQEDGVKVEVGSCPRRSMVQYAIDMGWAVVDTSGDLRGGQAVTLTSLGEENLAG
;
A
#
# COMPACT_ATOMS: atom_id res chain seq x y z
N MET A 1 16.32 -3.86 13.88
CA MET A 1 15.79 -5.11 13.30
C MET A 1 15.88 -5.05 11.78
N ASP A 2 16.27 -6.13 11.09
CA ASP A 2 16.27 -6.20 9.61
C ASP A 2 14.84 -6.06 9.02
N ALA A 3 14.74 -5.42 7.86
CA ALA A 3 13.50 -5.12 7.15
C ALA A 3 12.70 -6.38 6.79
N THR A 4 13.34 -7.49 6.43
CA THR A 4 12.64 -8.74 6.10
C THR A 4 11.99 -9.37 7.34
N THR A 5 12.70 -9.33 8.47
CA THR A 5 12.20 -9.81 9.76
C THR A 5 11.07 -8.92 10.26
N ALA A 6 11.21 -7.61 10.12
CA ALA A 6 10.17 -6.64 10.44
C ALA A 6 8.91 -6.87 9.59
N LEU A 7 9.06 -7.07 8.28
CA LEU A 7 7.94 -7.39 7.39
C LEU A 7 7.21 -8.64 7.85
N ARG A 8 7.92 -9.74 8.09
CA ARG A 8 7.31 -11.01 8.56
C ARG A 8 6.54 -10.81 9.87
N CYS A 9 7.12 -10.09 10.82
CA CYS A 9 6.46 -9.80 12.10
C CYS A 9 5.20 -8.95 11.92
N LEU A 10 5.27 -7.91 11.07
CA LEU A 10 4.14 -7.04 10.77
C LEU A 10 3.03 -7.78 10.03
N THR A 11 3.36 -8.60 9.04
CA THR A 11 2.42 -9.42 8.28
C THR A 11 1.71 -10.40 9.20
N HIS A 12 2.44 -11.15 10.04
CA HIS A 12 1.84 -12.08 10.98
C HIS A 12 0.84 -11.40 11.94
N ARG A 13 1.18 -10.20 12.43
CA ARG A 13 0.29 -9.41 13.30
C ARG A 13 -0.92 -8.87 12.54
N ALA A 14 -0.74 -8.42 11.30
CA ALA A 14 -1.80 -7.96 10.42
C ALA A 14 -2.80 -9.10 10.11
N GLU A 15 -2.30 -10.27 9.73
CA GLU A 15 -3.12 -11.47 9.47
C GLU A 15 -3.97 -11.86 10.67
N ARG A 16 -3.38 -11.84 11.87
CA ARG A 16 -4.13 -12.10 13.11
C ARG A 16 -5.26 -11.09 13.32
N ALA A 17 -5.00 -9.81 13.06
CA ALA A 17 -6.01 -8.77 13.16
C ALA A 17 -7.11 -8.93 12.08
N PHE A 18 -6.74 -9.28 10.85
CA PHE A 18 -7.68 -9.51 9.75
C PHE A 18 -8.59 -10.71 10.02
N LYS A 19 -8.01 -11.81 10.50
CA LYS A 19 -8.76 -13.01 10.87
C LYS A 19 -9.75 -12.72 12.01
N ALA A 20 -9.32 -12.02 13.05
CA ALA A 20 -10.20 -11.64 14.16
C ALA A 20 -11.37 -10.75 13.70
N ASP A 21 -11.12 -9.83 12.76
CA ASP A 21 -12.17 -9.01 12.16
C ASP A 21 -13.15 -9.81 11.29
N GLU A 22 -12.64 -10.73 10.47
CA GLU A 22 -13.47 -11.61 9.66
C GLU A 22 -14.34 -12.52 10.53
N GLU A 23 -13.78 -13.13 11.58
CA GLU A 23 -14.53 -13.97 12.52
C GLU A 23 -15.65 -13.19 13.23
N ALA A 24 -15.37 -11.97 13.67
CA ALA A 24 -16.37 -11.13 14.34
C ALA A 24 -17.49 -10.69 13.38
N ARG A 25 -17.15 -10.30 12.14
CA ARG A 25 -18.14 -9.94 11.12
C ARG A 25 -18.99 -11.13 10.68
N THR A 26 -18.38 -12.31 10.52
CA THR A 26 -19.10 -13.54 10.20
C THR A 26 -20.05 -13.94 11.33
N ARG A 27 -19.61 -13.85 12.60
CA ARG A 27 -20.49 -14.10 13.75
C ARG A 27 -21.68 -13.15 13.78
N LEU A 28 -21.44 -11.86 13.58
CA LEU A 28 -22.53 -10.86 13.52
C LEU A 28 -23.50 -11.16 12.36
N ALA A 29 -22.99 -11.53 11.19
CA ALA A 29 -23.81 -11.90 10.04
C ALA A 29 -24.65 -13.17 10.32
N ASP A 30 -24.08 -14.18 10.96
CA ASP A 30 -24.77 -15.40 11.36
C ASP A 30 -25.89 -15.11 12.37
N GLU A 31 -25.64 -14.23 13.35
CA GLU A 31 -26.63 -13.83 14.34
C GLU A 31 -27.78 -13.03 13.72
N LEU A 32 -27.47 -12.11 12.80
CA LEU A 32 -28.48 -11.39 12.01
C LEU A 32 -29.33 -12.33 11.16
N GLY A 33 -28.73 -13.39 10.60
CA GLY A 33 -29.42 -14.38 9.76
C GLY A 33 -30.40 -15.29 10.51
N ARG A 34 -30.29 -15.42 11.84
CA ARG A 34 -31.12 -16.32 12.65
C ARG A 34 -32.49 -15.74 13.01
N GLY A 35 -32.75 -14.45 12.76
CA GLY A 35 -34.09 -13.83 12.80
C GLY A 35 -34.81 -13.80 14.16
N ALA A 36 -34.22 -14.35 15.23
CA ALA A 36 -34.76 -14.25 16.58
C ALA A 36 -34.31 -12.93 17.23
N VAL A 37 -35.17 -12.36 18.08
CA VAL A 37 -34.91 -11.15 18.89
C VAL A 37 -33.85 -11.48 19.96
N ILE A 38 -32.60 -11.63 19.52
CA ILE A 38 -31.43 -11.78 20.36
C ILE A 38 -30.81 -10.39 20.47
N ASP A 39 -30.42 -10.00 21.67
CA ASP A 39 -29.64 -8.80 21.89
C ASP A 39 -28.31 -8.90 21.11
N LEU A 40 -28.19 -8.13 20.03
CA LEU A 40 -27.02 -8.11 19.15
C LEU A 40 -25.91 -7.18 19.67
N SER A 41 -26.11 -6.50 20.81
CA SER A 41 -25.19 -5.47 21.29
C SER A 41 -23.76 -5.99 21.42
N MET A 42 -23.58 -7.19 21.98
CA MET A 42 -22.26 -7.81 22.12
C MET A 42 -21.60 -8.13 20.76
N ALA A 43 -22.37 -8.61 19.78
CA ALA A 43 -21.83 -8.96 18.47
C ALA A 43 -21.51 -7.71 17.64
N ILE A 44 -22.33 -6.66 17.75
CA ILE A 44 -22.08 -5.35 17.14
C ILE A 44 -20.81 -4.74 17.74
N ASP A 45 -20.69 -4.69 19.06
CA ASP A 45 -19.52 -4.13 19.73
C ASP A 45 -18.25 -4.91 19.38
N ALA A 46 -18.33 -6.25 19.36
CA ALA A 46 -17.21 -7.10 18.97
C ALA A 46 -16.75 -6.81 17.52
N ALA A 47 -17.69 -6.68 16.58
CA ALA A 47 -17.39 -6.37 15.18
C ALA A 47 -16.82 -4.95 14.99
N LEU A 48 -17.33 -3.96 15.74
CA LEU A 48 -16.80 -2.60 15.73
C LEU A 48 -15.36 -2.57 16.24
N VAL A 49 -15.09 -3.22 17.37
CA VAL A 49 -13.75 -3.28 17.98
C VAL A 49 -12.77 -4.05 17.09
N SER A 50 -13.15 -5.21 16.53
CA SER A 50 -12.27 -5.99 15.66
C SER A 50 -11.94 -5.23 14.37
N SER A 51 -12.93 -4.57 13.77
CA SER A 51 -12.75 -3.79 12.54
C SER A 51 -11.85 -2.59 12.77
N ALA A 52 -12.07 -1.87 13.88
CA ALA A 52 -11.22 -0.78 14.32
C ALA A 52 -9.78 -1.21 14.56
N ASN A 53 -9.57 -2.37 15.20
CA ASN A 53 -8.23 -2.94 15.41
C ASN A 53 -7.56 -3.32 14.10
N ALA A 54 -8.30 -3.85 13.11
CA ALA A 54 -7.76 -4.30 11.83
C ALA A 54 -7.47 -3.15 10.84
N LYS A 55 -8.23 -2.05 10.90
CA LYS A 55 -8.13 -0.90 9.99
C LYS A 55 -6.70 -0.34 9.82
N PRO A 56 -5.94 0.00 10.88
CA PRO A 56 -4.59 0.52 10.72
C PRO A 56 -3.62 -0.50 10.13
N TRP A 57 -3.81 -1.80 10.37
CA TRP A 57 -3.00 -2.85 9.75
C TRP A 57 -3.24 -2.95 8.24
N ARG A 58 -4.49 -2.81 7.77
CA ARG A 58 -4.79 -2.77 6.33
C ARG A 58 -4.10 -1.60 5.64
N GLN A 59 -4.20 -0.42 6.25
CA GLN A 59 -3.55 0.79 5.75
C GLN A 59 -2.03 0.65 5.75
N LEU A 60 -1.46 0.05 6.79
CA LEU A 60 -0.03 -0.24 6.87
C LEU A 60 0.41 -1.16 5.74
N MET A 61 -0.24 -2.31 5.53
CA MET A 61 0.15 -3.28 4.49
C MET A 61 0.14 -2.62 3.10
N GLN A 62 -0.91 -1.86 2.78
CA GLN A 62 -0.98 -1.10 1.52
C GLN A 62 0.15 -0.06 1.36
N ARG A 63 0.65 0.51 2.46
CA ARG A 63 1.76 1.47 2.43
C ARG A 63 3.10 0.77 2.29
N ILE A 64 3.27 -0.35 2.98
CA ILE A 64 4.48 -1.18 2.88
C ILE A 64 4.67 -1.65 1.44
N GLU A 65 3.61 -2.09 0.76
CA GLU A 65 3.64 -2.47 -0.66
C GLU A 65 4.08 -1.32 -1.59
N ARG A 66 3.79 -0.07 -1.23
CA ARG A 66 4.06 1.11 -2.08
C ARG A 66 5.39 1.80 -1.78
N HIS A 67 5.78 1.84 -0.51
CA HIS A 67 6.87 2.68 0.00
C HIS A 67 7.93 1.89 0.77
N GLY A 68 7.76 0.57 0.91
CA GLY A 68 8.62 -0.27 1.73
C GLY A 68 8.25 -0.21 3.22
N VAL A 69 8.85 -1.13 3.99
CA VAL A 69 8.50 -1.40 5.39
C VAL A 69 8.70 -0.17 6.26
N ARG A 70 9.86 0.48 6.15
CA ARG A 70 10.24 1.60 7.02
C ARG A 70 9.37 2.83 6.79
N GLU A 71 9.29 3.31 5.55
CA GLU A 71 8.50 4.49 5.21
C GLU A 71 7.00 4.25 5.45
N GLY A 72 6.51 3.05 5.10
CA GLY A 72 5.14 2.67 5.36
C GLY A 72 4.80 2.68 6.85
N LEU A 73 5.66 2.12 7.69
CA LEU A 73 5.50 2.10 9.14
C LEU A 73 5.58 3.51 9.75
N ALA A 74 6.59 4.30 9.39
CA ALA A 74 6.76 5.67 9.88
C ALA A 74 5.55 6.54 9.53
N LYS A 75 5.08 6.49 8.28
CA LYS A 75 3.94 7.27 7.82
C LYS A 75 2.64 6.83 8.49
N GLN A 76 2.43 5.53 8.70
CA GLN A 76 1.25 5.04 9.40
C GLN A 76 1.28 5.40 10.90
N LYS A 77 2.45 5.36 11.55
CA LYS A 77 2.61 5.84 12.94
C LYS A 77 2.24 7.32 13.04
N ALA A 78 2.76 8.15 12.14
CA ALA A 78 2.48 9.59 12.11
C ALA A 78 0.98 9.87 11.94
N GLU A 79 0.31 9.21 10.99
CA GLU A 79 -1.12 9.39 10.74
C GLU A 79 -2.00 8.87 11.88
N ALA A 80 -1.63 7.75 12.49
CA ALA A 80 -2.33 7.22 13.66
C ALA A 80 -2.22 8.18 14.85
N LEU A 81 -1.04 8.77 15.07
CA LEU A 81 -0.83 9.80 16.09
C LEU A 81 -1.62 11.06 15.79
N GLU A 82 -1.56 11.56 14.56
CA GLU A 82 -2.33 12.73 14.12
C GLU A 82 -3.84 12.51 14.29
N SER A 83 -4.35 11.33 13.93
CA SER A 83 -5.76 10.98 14.10
C SER A 83 -6.18 10.94 15.58
N LEU A 84 -5.28 10.54 16.49
CA LEU A 84 -5.54 10.57 17.93
C LEU A 84 -5.46 11.98 18.52
N LEU A 85 -4.55 12.83 18.03
CA LEU A 85 -4.32 14.19 18.50
C LEU A 85 -5.34 15.20 17.94
N SER A 86 -5.72 15.06 16.67
CA SER A 86 -6.71 15.90 15.98
C SER A 86 -8.14 15.71 16.50
N TYR A 87 -8.32 14.79 17.45
CA TYR A 87 -9.61 14.38 17.93
C TYR A 87 -10.26 15.43 18.84
N GLY A 88 -10.89 16.43 18.22
CA GLY A 88 -11.71 17.44 18.86
C GLY A 88 -13.09 16.92 19.28
N MET A 89 -13.61 17.51 20.35
CA MET A 89 -14.82 17.14 21.12
C MET A 89 -16.15 17.30 20.37
N SER A 90 -16.33 16.66 19.21
CA SER A 90 -17.64 16.54 18.56
C SER A 90 -18.09 15.08 18.59
N MET A 91 -18.93 14.75 19.58
CA MET A 91 -19.64 13.48 19.63
C MET A 91 -20.92 13.62 18.79
N SER A 92 -21.21 12.61 17.99
CA SER A 92 -22.46 12.53 17.24
C SER A 92 -23.63 12.31 18.22
N THR A 93 -24.86 12.59 17.79
CA THR A 93 -26.06 12.14 18.51
C THR A 93 -26.32 10.64 18.34
N SER A 94 -25.66 9.98 17.39
CA SER A 94 -25.76 8.54 17.17
C SER A 94 -24.84 7.76 18.11
N LEU A 95 -25.44 6.90 18.95
CA LEU A 95 -24.71 6.01 19.87
C LEU A 95 -23.78 5.05 19.12
N VAL A 96 -24.23 4.49 17.99
CA VAL A 96 -23.42 3.58 17.17
C VAL A 96 -22.24 4.31 16.54
N ALA A 97 -22.45 5.53 16.04
CA ALA A 97 -21.37 6.33 15.49
C ALA A 97 -20.33 6.70 16.56
N ASN A 98 -20.77 7.00 17.79
CA ASN A 98 -19.89 7.26 18.92
C ASN A 98 -19.12 6.00 19.36
N ALA A 99 -19.80 4.85 19.42
CA ALA A 99 -19.17 3.56 19.76
C ALA A 99 -18.12 3.17 18.72
N ALA A 100 -18.43 3.29 17.43
CA ALA A 100 -17.48 3.10 16.35
C ALA A 100 -16.29 4.05 16.46
N ARG A 101 -16.53 5.34 16.75
CA ARG A 101 -15.50 6.34 17.03
C ARG A 101 -14.55 5.89 18.15
N LEU A 102 -15.10 5.48 19.29
CA LEU A 102 -14.31 5.04 20.45
C LEU A 102 -13.51 3.77 20.15
N ALA A 103 -14.13 2.83 19.45
CA ALA A 103 -13.46 1.62 18.98
C ALA A 103 -12.28 1.96 18.06
N GLU A 104 -12.45 2.89 17.12
CA GLU A 104 -11.37 3.34 16.22
C GLU A 104 -10.20 3.96 16.99
N GLN A 105 -10.46 4.80 18.00
CA GLN A 105 -9.39 5.35 18.83
C GLN A 105 -8.62 4.27 19.58
N GLU A 106 -9.34 3.33 20.18
CA GLU A 106 -8.72 2.22 20.90
C GLU A 106 -7.92 1.32 19.94
N GLY A 107 -8.42 1.09 18.73
CA GLY A 107 -7.71 0.38 17.67
C GLY A 107 -6.41 1.06 17.27
N LEU A 108 -6.42 2.38 17.12
CA LEU A 108 -5.20 3.16 16.84
C LEU A 108 -4.20 3.11 18.01
N ARG A 109 -4.66 3.21 19.26
CA ARG A 109 -3.79 3.09 20.45
C ARG A 109 -3.13 1.72 20.54
N ARG A 110 -3.90 0.65 20.33
CA ARG A 110 -3.40 -0.73 20.31
C ARG A 110 -2.42 -0.96 19.18
N PHE A 111 -2.73 -0.42 17.99
CA PHE A 111 -1.82 -0.45 16.86
C PHE A 111 -0.50 0.22 17.21
N LEU A 112 -0.51 1.47 17.69
CA LEU A 112 0.68 2.21 18.07
C LEU A 112 1.49 1.47 19.12
N ASN A 113 0.86 0.98 20.20
CA ASN A 113 1.53 0.19 21.23
C ASN A 113 2.19 -1.08 20.64
N ALA A 114 1.50 -1.77 19.74
CA ALA A 114 2.06 -2.95 19.08
C ALA A 114 3.29 -2.60 18.21
N VAL A 115 3.30 -1.45 17.54
CA VAL A 115 4.39 -1.06 16.64
C VAL A 115 5.48 -0.20 17.29
N ASP A 116 5.27 0.29 18.50
CA ASP A 116 6.21 1.18 19.21
C ASP A 116 7.53 0.45 19.51
N THR A 117 7.46 -0.85 19.81
CA THR A 117 8.63 -1.69 20.08
C THR A 117 9.37 -2.16 18.81
N LEU A 118 8.89 -1.81 17.61
CA LEU A 118 9.51 -2.19 16.36
C LEU A 118 10.41 -1.04 15.87
N ASP A 119 11.71 -1.23 16.08
CA ASP A 119 12.76 -0.38 15.51
C ASP A 119 13.46 -1.13 14.36
N VAL A 120 13.42 -0.52 13.18
CA VAL A 120 13.93 -1.12 11.94
C VAL A 120 15.26 -0.43 11.63
N ASP A 121 16.36 -1.18 11.68
CA ASP A 121 17.71 -0.62 11.58
C ASP A 121 18.00 -0.20 10.13
N GLU A 122 18.86 0.82 9.96
CA GLU A 122 19.22 1.41 8.66
C GLU A 122 20.26 0.56 7.89
N ASP A 123 20.89 -0.40 8.57
CA ASP A 123 22.00 -1.22 8.04
C ASP A 123 21.53 -2.63 7.64
N ASP A 124 20.70 -2.70 6.60
CA ASP A 124 20.70 -3.80 5.64
C ASP A 124 19.85 -3.36 4.44
N VAL A 125 20.45 -2.51 3.62
CA VAL A 125 20.18 -2.58 2.19
C VAL A 125 21.14 -3.66 1.68
N PRO A 126 20.75 -4.94 1.53
CA PRO A 126 21.39 -5.73 0.51
C PRO A 126 21.05 -5.02 -0.80
N ALA A 127 22.01 -4.27 -1.30
CA ALA A 127 22.07 -4.02 -2.72
C ALA A 127 22.12 -5.41 -3.38
N ALA A 128 21.13 -5.66 -4.24
CA ALA A 128 20.94 -6.85 -5.08
C ALA A 128 20.11 -8.01 -4.47
N ASP A 129 19.14 -8.43 -5.29
CA ASP A 129 18.39 -9.69 -5.28
C ASP A 129 17.42 -9.97 -4.12
N GLU A 130 16.23 -9.37 -4.20
CA GLU A 130 14.92 -10.07 -4.16
C GLU A 130 13.78 -9.03 -4.19
N ARG A 131 13.54 -8.45 -5.38
CA ARG A 131 12.26 -7.77 -5.65
C ARG A 131 11.20 -8.86 -5.76
N THR A 132 10.38 -9.02 -4.73
CA THR A 132 9.14 -9.81 -4.74
C THR A 132 8.39 -9.66 -6.07
N GLU A 133 8.05 -10.77 -6.72
CA GLU A 133 7.32 -10.89 -7.99
C GLU A 133 5.89 -10.31 -8.01
N ALA A 134 5.50 -9.47 -7.05
CA ALA A 134 4.16 -8.88 -6.94
C ALA A 134 3.92 -7.64 -7.83
N GLY A 135 4.86 -7.33 -8.73
CA GLY A 135 4.77 -6.18 -9.64
C GLY A 135 5.22 -6.46 -11.07
N LYS A 136 5.37 -7.73 -11.46
CA LYS A 136 5.68 -8.07 -12.86
C LYS A 136 4.49 -7.60 -13.70
N ALA A 137 4.73 -6.64 -14.59
CA ALA A 137 3.75 -6.27 -15.58
C ALA A 137 3.34 -7.55 -16.33
N THR A 138 2.05 -7.77 -16.56
CA THR A 138 1.65 -8.91 -17.38
C THR A 138 2.32 -8.79 -18.76
N PRO A 139 2.64 -9.88 -19.48
CA PRO A 139 3.31 -9.79 -20.78
C PRO A 139 2.59 -8.85 -21.79
N SER A 140 1.27 -8.74 -21.64
CA SER A 140 0.44 -7.77 -22.39
C SER A 140 0.71 -6.31 -22.01
N GLN A 141 0.94 -6.03 -20.73
CA GLN A 141 1.29 -4.70 -20.22
C GLN A 141 2.73 -4.31 -20.57
N GLU A 142 3.66 -5.27 -20.56
CA GLU A 142 5.05 -5.07 -20.98
C GLU A 142 5.11 -4.63 -22.46
N ARG A 143 4.42 -5.36 -23.34
CA ARG A 143 4.33 -4.99 -24.77
C ARG A 143 3.72 -3.61 -25.00
N VAL A 144 2.66 -3.24 -24.27
CA VAL A 144 2.02 -1.92 -24.39
C VAL A 144 2.97 -0.79 -23.97
N VAL A 145 3.80 -1.00 -22.95
CA VAL A 145 4.78 0.01 -22.49
C VAL A 145 5.92 0.14 -23.49
N LEU A 146 6.46 -0.97 -23.98
CA LEU A 146 7.52 -0.96 -24.98
C LEU A 146 7.04 -0.31 -26.30
N GLU A 147 5.82 -0.61 -26.73
CA GLU A 147 5.21 0.03 -27.90
C GLU A 147 5.01 1.54 -27.68
N ALA A 148 4.60 1.95 -26.47
CA ALA A 148 4.47 3.35 -26.12
C ALA A 148 5.83 4.08 -26.16
N ILE A 149 6.89 3.49 -25.61
CA ILE A 149 8.24 4.08 -25.65
C ILE A 149 8.71 4.23 -27.10
N ARG A 150 8.43 3.24 -27.96
CA ARG A 150 8.84 3.25 -29.37
C ARG A 150 8.12 4.28 -30.23
N ARG A 151 6.79 4.37 -30.11
CA ARG A 151 5.93 5.12 -31.05
C ARG A 151 5.53 6.50 -30.54
N ASN A 152 5.50 6.69 -29.23
CA ASN A 152 4.73 7.78 -28.63
C ASN A 152 5.59 8.87 -27.98
N GLY A 153 6.93 8.74 -27.99
CA GLY A 153 7.84 9.75 -27.43
C GLY A 153 7.64 9.93 -25.93
N VAL A 154 8.04 8.92 -25.14
CA VAL A 154 7.86 8.94 -23.68
C VAL A 154 8.93 9.84 -23.05
N THR A 155 8.49 10.76 -22.18
CA THR A 155 9.36 11.66 -21.40
C THR A 155 9.06 11.52 -19.90
N LEU A 156 10.12 11.44 -19.10
CA LEU A 156 10.07 11.39 -17.64
C LEU A 156 10.18 12.80 -17.05
N GLN A 157 9.23 13.16 -16.20
CA GLN A 157 9.19 14.44 -15.49
C GLN A 157 9.13 14.23 -13.97
N GLU A 158 9.44 15.27 -13.19
CA GLU A 158 9.36 15.21 -11.71
C GLU A 158 7.99 14.71 -11.23
N ASP A 159 6.92 15.18 -11.86
CA ASP A 159 5.53 14.89 -11.48
C ASP A 159 4.94 13.63 -12.17
N GLY A 160 5.64 12.97 -13.10
CA GLY A 160 5.09 11.80 -13.79
C GLY A 160 5.72 11.44 -15.13
N VAL A 161 4.94 10.76 -15.98
CA VAL A 161 5.30 10.42 -17.35
C VAL A 161 4.44 11.24 -18.29
N LYS A 162 5.06 11.83 -19.31
CA LYS A 162 4.39 12.53 -20.39
C LYS A 162 4.67 11.79 -21.71
N VAL A 163 3.67 11.77 -22.57
CA VAL A 163 3.71 11.10 -23.87
C VAL A 163 3.26 12.09 -24.92
N GLU A 164 3.91 12.11 -26.09
CA GLU A 164 3.56 13.03 -27.17
C GLU A 164 2.26 12.62 -27.87
N VAL A 165 2.02 11.31 -28.06
CA VAL A 165 0.83 10.80 -28.75
C VAL A 165 0.35 9.47 -28.15
N GLY A 166 -0.88 9.36 -27.65
CA GLY A 166 -1.49 8.06 -27.27
C GLY A 166 -1.56 7.77 -25.77
N SER A 167 -1.57 6.48 -25.40
CA SER A 167 -1.77 6.04 -24.02
C SER A 167 -0.56 6.36 -23.14
N CYS A 168 -0.80 6.95 -21.97
CA CYS A 168 0.23 7.30 -21.00
C CYS A 168 0.52 6.12 -20.06
N PRO A 169 1.68 5.43 -20.19
CA PRO A 169 2.05 4.37 -19.27
C PRO A 169 2.35 4.95 -17.89
N ARG A 170 2.10 4.16 -16.84
CA ARG A 170 2.41 4.57 -15.48
C ARG A 170 3.93 4.70 -15.31
N ARG A 171 4.38 5.66 -14.50
CA ARG A 171 5.80 5.86 -14.17
C ARG A 171 6.51 4.60 -13.70
N SER A 172 5.84 3.79 -12.87
CA SER A 172 6.38 2.52 -12.38
C SER A 172 6.70 1.52 -13.51
N MET A 173 5.94 1.56 -14.61
CA MET A 173 6.15 0.65 -15.73
C MET A 173 7.29 1.09 -16.64
N VAL A 174 7.44 2.41 -16.84
CA VAL A 174 8.59 2.97 -17.56
C VAL A 174 9.87 2.72 -16.77
N GLN A 175 9.83 2.91 -15.45
CA GLN A 175 10.95 2.60 -14.57
C GLN A 175 11.32 1.11 -14.60
N TYR A 176 10.32 0.22 -14.62
CA TYR A 176 10.57 -1.21 -14.78
C TYR A 176 11.26 -1.54 -16.11
N ALA A 177 10.85 -0.93 -17.22
CA ALA A 177 11.51 -1.11 -18.52
C ALA A 177 12.98 -0.61 -18.52
N ILE A 178 13.27 0.45 -17.78
CA ILE A 178 14.64 0.97 -17.60
C ILE A 178 15.47 0.02 -16.73
N ASP A 179 14.91 -0.43 -15.61
CA ASP A 179 15.57 -1.34 -14.67
C ASP A 179 15.90 -2.69 -15.33
N MET A 180 15.05 -3.17 -16.24
CA MET A 180 15.26 -4.39 -17.03
C MET A 180 16.23 -4.20 -18.21
N GLY A 181 16.73 -2.98 -18.43
CA GLY A 181 17.63 -2.64 -19.53
C GLY A 181 16.96 -2.62 -20.91
N TRP A 182 15.62 -2.59 -20.98
CA TRP A 182 14.85 -2.51 -22.23
C TRP A 182 14.74 -1.08 -22.76
N ALA A 183 14.88 -0.10 -21.87
CA ALA A 183 14.86 1.31 -22.22
C ALA A 183 15.98 2.07 -21.49
N VAL A 184 16.42 3.18 -22.07
CA VAL A 184 17.41 4.09 -21.49
C VAL A 184 16.84 5.49 -21.44
N VAL A 185 17.13 6.18 -20.35
CA VAL A 185 16.77 7.60 -20.16
C VAL A 185 17.93 8.45 -20.64
N ASP A 186 17.62 9.45 -21.46
CA ASP A 186 18.56 10.51 -21.79
C ASP A 186 18.64 11.51 -20.63
N THR A 187 19.71 11.40 -19.84
CA THR A 187 19.97 12.27 -18.69
C THR A 187 20.65 13.59 -19.08
N SER A 188 20.77 13.91 -20.37
CA SER A 188 21.37 15.17 -20.82
C SER A 188 20.50 16.40 -20.50
N GLY A 189 19.21 16.21 -20.22
CA GLY A 189 18.27 17.26 -19.80
C GLY A 189 17.86 17.18 -18.32
N ASP A 190 17.35 18.30 -17.79
CA ASP A 190 16.78 18.35 -16.45
C ASP A 190 15.41 17.66 -16.38
N LEU A 191 15.12 16.99 -15.25
CA LEU A 191 13.83 16.34 -14.97
C LEU A 191 12.62 17.30 -15.07
N ARG A 192 12.84 18.61 -14.89
CA ARG A 192 11.81 19.65 -15.08
C ARG A 192 11.47 19.88 -16.55
N GLY A 193 12.45 19.74 -17.45
CA GLY A 193 12.27 19.85 -18.90
C GLY A 193 11.70 18.58 -19.54
N GLY A 194 11.84 17.45 -18.84
CA GLY A 194 11.47 16.13 -19.34
C GLY A 194 12.69 15.42 -19.92
N GLN A 195 12.98 14.24 -19.40
CA GLN A 195 14.04 13.37 -19.91
C GLN A 195 13.45 12.35 -20.88
N ALA A 196 13.99 12.30 -22.10
CA ALA A 196 13.49 11.37 -23.12
C ALA A 196 13.85 9.92 -22.75
N VAL A 197 12.92 9.01 -23.00
CA VAL A 197 13.11 7.57 -22.81
C VAL A 197 13.08 6.89 -24.17
N THR A 198 14.14 6.15 -24.50
CA THR A 198 14.27 5.42 -25.77
C THR A 198 14.50 3.93 -25.52
N LEU A 199 14.08 3.07 -26.46
CA LEU A 199 14.32 1.64 -26.36
C LEU A 199 15.78 1.30 -26.65
N THR A 200 16.30 0.30 -25.94
CA THR A 200 17.56 -0.36 -26.26
C THR A 200 17.35 -1.45 -27.30
N SER A 201 18.44 -1.99 -27.87
CA SER A 201 18.38 -3.17 -28.73
C SER A 201 17.67 -4.36 -28.06
N LEU A 202 17.86 -4.53 -26.74
CA LEU A 202 17.23 -5.59 -25.95
C LEU A 202 15.71 -5.35 -25.79
N GLY A 203 15.28 -4.09 -25.66
CA GLY A 203 13.86 -3.73 -25.64
C GLY A 203 13.16 -3.89 -26.98
N GLU A 204 13.85 -3.62 -28.10
CA GLU A 204 13.33 -3.89 -29.46
C GLU A 204 13.18 -5.40 -29.71
N GLU A 205 14.14 -6.22 -29.27
CA GLU A 205 14.06 -7.69 -29.38
C GLU A 205 12.90 -8.27 -28.57
N ASN A 206 12.70 -7.81 -27.33
CA ASN A 206 11.57 -8.23 -26.49
C ASN A 206 10.21 -7.75 -27.00
N LEU A 207 10.16 -6.70 -27.81
CA LEU A 207 8.94 -6.27 -28.48
C LEU A 207 8.62 -7.13 -29.72
N ALA A 208 9.63 -7.68 -30.38
CA ALA A 208 9.49 -8.47 -31.60
C ALA A 208 9.20 -9.97 -31.36
N GLY A 209 9.60 -10.50 -30.19
CA GLY A 209 9.26 -11.86 -29.72
C GLY A 209 7.89 -11.92 -29.06
#